data_AF-A0A936JR60-F1
#
_entry.id   AF-A0A936JR60-F1
#
_cell.length_a   1.000
_cell.length_b   1.000
_cell.length_c   1.000
_cell.angle_alpha   90.00
_cell.angle_beta   90.00
_cell.angle_gamma   90.00
#
_symmetry.space_group_name_H-M   'P 1'
#
loop_
_entity.id
_entity.type
_entity.pdbx_description
1 polymer ?
#
loop_
_entity_poly.entity_id
_entity_poly.type
_entity_poly.pdbx_seq_one_letter_code
_entity_poly.pdbx_strand_id
1 'polypeptide(L)'
;MKTIHSSLLTGALVSVAGLVSVTAGCELIAGIDRGQIGGGGDAGASVSSSSSSGEGGMAGHAGHAGMGGGGMGGAGGGGMGGQGGAPECVMDTDCTSPANECSTVACTDGTCVTTNLAAGTEIAAQTPGDCKVAVCDGTGNIISQDLDTDTATDNKECTQDTCSGGMLSYPPVASGTMCMENGGKVCDAAGACVECNVGMDCASGVCQANVCQAAECGDMVQNGTESDVDCGGMCGGCDDGKMCMIGTDCTSMVCDAGTMTCAAPTCDDMVKNGSETDADCGGPCPDDCKDGEGCMVHDDCTSGFCNPMTNMCATPACNDGFQNGDETDTDCGGTCPSTCMNGQDCTKDADCSSGYCNAMMVCAAPTCTDMVQNGTETDIDCGGSCPSDCMNGQGCMVNGDCTSGYCDAMLTCAAPSCTDMIENGTETDVDCGGTCPNDCMDGQGCMVDGDCTSGYCNALMTCAVATCSDGIQNGTETGVDCGGTCPKCNGDACTNNSECSSGMCYEGACVASVNGCDINTAQDFTAMPLTITFTSFSYTPKCAKVKVGAVVTINGSYSNHPLEGGIVSGGMLDQASSGPFIPVTNTGTTKNFTMSSTGTFPYYCVPHALGGMIGAVFVVP
;
A
#
# COMPACT_ATOMS: atom_id res chain seq x y z
N MET A 1 27.12 -50.36 -11.18
CA MET A 1 28.46 -50.74 -11.66
C MET A 1 28.88 -49.71 -12.70
N LYS A 2 30.10 -49.15 -12.57
CA LYS A 2 30.82 -48.29 -13.54
C LYS A 2 30.20 -46.89 -13.80
N THR A 3 30.90 -45.76 -13.83
CA THR A 3 32.31 -45.39 -13.59
C THR A 3 32.36 -43.89 -13.30
N ILE A 4 33.21 -43.49 -12.36
CA ILE A 4 33.51 -42.10 -11.98
C ILE A 4 34.58 -41.56 -12.93
N HIS A 5 34.41 -40.35 -13.48
CA HIS A 5 35.52 -39.57 -14.03
C HIS A 5 35.68 -38.27 -13.24
N SER A 6 36.87 -38.14 -12.68
CA SER A 6 37.39 -37.02 -11.91
C SER A 6 38.13 -36.07 -12.86
N SER A 7 38.03 -34.76 -12.64
CA SER A 7 39.01 -33.79 -13.15
C SER A 7 39.20 -32.69 -12.12
N LEU A 8 40.47 -32.56 -11.73
CA LEU A 8 41.05 -31.69 -10.72
C LEU A 8 41.68 -30.45 -11.39
N LEU A 9 42.02 -29.47 -10.54
CA LEU A 9 42.75 -28.20 -10.74
C LEU A 9 41.88 -27.01 -11.17
N THR A 10 41.90 -25.84 -10.52
CA THR A 10 42.95 -25.20 -9.70
C THR A 10 42.32 -24.15 -8.78
N GLY A 11 42.77 -24.09 -7.52
CA GLY A 11 42.32 -23.12 -6.54
C GLY A 11 43.02 -21.77 -6.64
N ALA A 12 42.27 -20.71 -6.34
CA ALA A 12 42.79 -19.41 -5.94
C ALA A 12 42.16 -19.06 -4.58
N LEU A 13 42.96 -19.18 -3.52
CA LEU A 13 42.67 -18.68 -2.19
C LEU A 13 43.20 -17.24 -2.11
N VAL A 14 42.30 -16.27 -1.98
CA VAL A 14 42.64 -14.94 -1.45
C VAL A 14 41.87 -14.78 -0.14
N SER A 15 42.66 -14.68 0.92
CA SER A 15 42.31 -14.38 2.30
C SER A 15 41.72 -12.99 2.46
N VAL A 16 40.60 -12.89 3.18
CA VAL A 16 40.24 -11.67 3.93
C VAL A 16 39.92 -12.07 5.36
N ALA A 17 40.70 -11.54 6.28
CA ALA A 17 40.51 -11.64 7.71
C ALA A 17 39.56 -10.53 8.18
N GLY A 18 38.55 -10.94 8.96
CA GLY A 18 38.06 -10.30 10.18
C GLY A 18 37.59 -8.84 10.16
N LEU A 19 36.31 -8.65 10.49
CA LEU A 19 35.91 -7.65 11.49
C LEU A 19 34.60 -8.07 12.18
N VAL A 20 34.57 -7.79 13.48
CA VAL A 20 33.65 -8.25 14.52
C VAL A 20 32.52 -7.22 14.71
N SER A 21 31.39 -7.70 15.27
CA SER A 21 30.33 -6.97 16.01
C SER A 21 29.35 -6.14 15.17
N VAL A 22 28.06 -5.96 15.50
CA VAL A 22 27.36 -5.93 16.79
C VAL A 22 25.91 -6.40 16.58
N THR A 23 25.39 -7.24 17.48
CA THR A 23 23.96 -7.45 17.69
C THR A 23 23.35 -6.24 18.40
N ALA A 24 22.43 -5.54 17.74
CA ALA A 24 21.52 -4.61 18.40
C ALA A 24 20.11 -4.90 17.87
N GLY A 25 19.33 -5.61 18.68
CA GLY A 25 17.88 -5.59 18.56
C GLY A 25 17.37 -4.29 19.13
N CYS A 26 16.61 -3.53 18.34
CA CYS A 26 15.73 -2.50 18.86
C CYS A 26 14.36 -3.12 19.11
N GLU A 27 13.95 -3.06 20.37
CA GLU A 27 12.59 -3.29 20.83
C GLU A 27 11.65 -2.24 20.19
N LEU A 28 10.49 -2.72 19.70
CA LEU A 28 9.35 -1.86 19.40
C LEU A 28 8.79 -1.29 20.71
N ILE A 29 8.84 0.03 20.87
CA ILE A 29 7.91 0.78 21.71
C ILE A 29 7.15 1.74 20.79
N ALA A 30 5.88 1.44 20.52
CA ALA A 30 4.77 2.40 20.43
C ALA A 30 3.50 1.68 19.94
N GLY A 31 2.73 1.11 20.86
CA GLY A 31 1.31 0.89 20.67
C GLY A 31 0.56 1.96 21.46
N ILE A 32 0.37 3.14 20.88
CA ILE A 32 -0.63 4.09 21.37
C ILE A 32 -1.91 3.80 20.59
N ASP A 33 -2.84 3.15 21.27
CA ASP A 33 -4.22 2.96 20.85
C ASP A 33 -4.92 4.34 20.76
N ARG A 34 -5.22 4.78 19.53
CA ARG A 34 -5.99 6.01 19.24
C ARG A 34 -7.51 5.77 19.25
N GLY A 35 -8.00 4.81 20.06
CA GLY A 35 -9.43 4.54 20.25
C GLY A 35 -10.16 5.43 21.26
N GLN A 36 -9.54 6.47 21.85
CA GLN A 36 -10.19 7.40 22.79
C GLN A 36 -10.05 8.88 22.43
N ILE A 37 -10.28 9.23 21.17
CA ILE A 37 -10.57 10.63 20.80
C ILE A 37 -11.95 10.69 20.18
N GLY A 38 -12.96 10.70 21.06
CA GLY A 38 -14.29 11.16 20.73
C GLY A 38 -14.33 12.68 20.84
N GLY A 39 -14.65 13.34 19.74
CA GLY A 39 -14.86 14.77 19.70
C GLY A 39 -16.18 15.21 20.33
N GLY A 40 -16.27 16.53 20.55
CA GLY A 40 -17.53 17.26 20.60
C GLY A 40 -17.72 18.16 21.82
N GLY A 41 -17.52 19.47 21.61
CA GLY A 41 -18.54 20.45 21.97
C GLY A 41 -18.27 21.36 23.15
N ASP A 42 -17.93 22.61 22.82
CA ASP A 42 -17.95 23.79 23.66
C ASP A 42 -19.30 24.10 24.32
N ALA A 43 -19.24 24.64 25.54
CA ALA A 43 -20.06 25.76 25.97
C ALA A 43 -19.33 26.49 27.10
N GLY A 44 -18.93 27.73 26.84
CA GLY A 44 -18.29 28.61 27.81
C GLY A 44 -19.24 29.09 28.91
N ALA A 45 -18.66 29.34 30.07
CA ALA A 45 -18.98 30.49 30.90
C ALA A 45 -17.80 30.75 31.84
N SER A 46 -17.17 31.91 31.63
CA SER A 46 -16.49 32.72 32.65
C SER A 46 -17.39 32.87 33.90
N VAL A 47 -16.93 33.11 35.12
CA VAL A 47 -15.96 34.14 35.54
C VAL A 47 -15.47 33.84 36.97
N SER A 48 -14.21 34.21 37.19
CA SER A 48 -13.63 34.85 38.40
C SER A 48 -13.40 34.06 39.70
N SER A 49 -12.12 33.78 39.88
CA SER A 49 -11.37 33.71 41.14
C SER A 49 -11.32 35.04 41.91
N SER A 50 -11.39 34.98 43.24
CA SER A 50 -10.43 35.66 44.15
C SER A 50 -10.63 35.31 45.64
N SER A 51 -9.57 34.73 46.21
CA SER A 51 -9.02 34.96 47.56
C SER A 51 -8.83 36.48 47.83
N SER A 52 -8.83 37.08 49.01
CA SER A 52 -8.61 36.67 50.41
C SER A 52 -8.90 37.87 51.35
N SER A 53 -9.03 37.58 52.66
CA SER A 53 -8.46 38.31 53.82
C SER A 53 -8.88 39.76 54.17
N GLY A 54 -9.39 39.92 55.42
CA GLY A 54 -9.09 40.99 56.39
C GLY A 54 -9.71 42.38 56.12
N GLU A 55 -10.15 43.21 57.06
CA GLU A 55 -10.19 43.29 58.52
C GLU A 55 -11.37 44.24 58.88
N GLY A 56 -11.95 44.16 60.08
CA GLY A 56 -11.80 45.29 61.01
C GLY A 56 -13.01 46.24 61.06
N GLY A 57 -14.03 45.88 61.84
CA GLY A 57 -15.12 46.79 62.19
C GLY A 57 -14.71 47.75 63.32
N MET A 58 -14.83 49.06 63.09
CA MET A 58 -14.82 50.06 64.16
C MET A 58 -16.25 50.56 64.39
N ALA A 59 -16.75 50.30 65.61
CA ALA A 59 -18.03 50.78 66.09
C ALA A 59 -17.82 51.75 67.26
N GLY A 60 -18.58 52.85 67.27
CA GLY A 60 -19.14 53.44 68.47
C GLY A 60 -18.32 54.51 69.20
N HIS A 61 -18.52 55.77 68.81
CA HIS A 61 -18.39 56.92 69.71
C HIS A 61 -19.71 57.09 70.49
N ALA A 62 -19.66 57.06 71.82
CA ALA A 62 -20.74 57.56 72.68
C ALA A 62 -20.20 57.98 74.06
N GLY A 63 -20.66 59.13 74.55
CA GLY A 63 -20.81 59.37 75.99
C GLY A 63 -20.08 60.56 76.59
N HIS A 64 -20.62 61.76 76.42
CA HIS A 64 -20.45 62.89 77.35
C HIS A 64 -21.45 62.78 78.51
N ALA A 65 -20.97 62.94 79.75
CA ALA A 65 -21.70 63.38 80.95
C ALA A 65 -20.62 63.77 81.98
N GLY A 66 -20.66 64.83 82.80
CA GLY A 66 -21.69 65.78 83.17
C GLY A 66 -21.47 66.19 84.65
N MET A 67 -21.26 67.49 84.90
CA MET A 67 -21.68 68.29 86.06
C MET A 67 -21.05 68.17 87.47
N GLY A 68 -20.87 69.36 88.08
CA GLY A 68 -20.99 69.65 89.53
C GLY A 68 -19.68 70.04 90.23
N GLY A 69 -19.47 71.17 90.91
CA GLY A 69 -20.38 72.18 91.46
C GLY A 69 -20.27 72.25 93.00
N GLY A 70 -19.90 73.42 93.54
CA GLY A 70 -20.01 73.81 94.97
C GLY A 70 -18.71 73.68 95.79
N GLY A 71 -18.31 74.58 96.68
CA GLY A 71 -19.00 75.73 97.27
C GLY A 71 -18.77 75.79 98.78
N MET A 72 -18.11 76.88 99.23
CA MET A 72 -18.23 77.57 100.52
C MET A 72 -17.68 76.97 101.84
N GLY A 73 -17.06 77.84 102.63
CA GLY A 73 -16.95 77.68 104.10
C GLY A 73 -15.85 78.54 104.74
N GLY A 74 -16.16 79.79 105.10
CA GLY A 74 -15.33 80.62 105.98
C GLY A 74 -15.86 80.69 107.42
N ALA A 75 -15.02 81.18 108.35
CA ALA A 75 -15.32 81.92 109.59
C ALA A 75 -13.98 82.19 110.31
N GLY A 76 -13.54 83.42 110.59
CA GLY A 76 -13.97 84.30 111.69
C GLY A 76 -12.97 84.16 112.86
N GLY A 77 -12.45 85.14 113.58
CA GLY A 77 -12.67 86.58 113.74
C GLY A 77 -12.18 86.98 115.16
N GLY A 78 -11.67 88.20 115.33
CA GLY A 78 -11.39 88.85 116.63
C GLY A 78 -9.94 89.32 116.80
N GLY A 79 -9.61 90.56 117.18
CA GLY A 79 -10.41 91.71 117.57
C GLY A 79 -9.50 92.90 118.00
N MET A 80 -9.91 94.09 117.55
CA MET A 80 -9.84 95.45 118.14
C MET A 80 -8.56 96.07 118.76
N GLY A 81 -8.29 97.31 118.28
CA GLY A 81 -7.69 98.44 119.00
C GLY A 81 -6.55 99.12 118.20
N GLY A 82 -6.56 100.40 117.81
CA GLY A 82 -7.48 101.52 117.94
C GLY A 82 -6.91 102.75 117.19
N GLN A 83 -7.82 103.58 116.67
CA GLN A 83 -7.73 105.01 116.29
C GLN A 83 -6.64 105.54 115.32
N GLY A 84 -7.13 106.12 114.20
CA GLY A 84 -6.53 107.23 113.45
C GLY A 84 -6.07 106.89 112.02
N GLY A 85 -6.93 107.08 111.00
CA GLY A 85 -6.63 106.64 109.62
C GLY A 85 -6.73 107.75 108.56
N ALA A 86 -5.63 107.90 107.81
CA ALA A 86 -5.40 108.69 106.60
C ALA A 86 -6.21 108.18 105.38
N PRO A 87 -6.29 108.93 104.25
CA PRO A 87 -6.99 108.50 103.02
C PRO A 87 -6.47 107.16 102.45
N GLU A 88 -7.31 106.47 101.69
CA GLU A 88 -7.11 105.10 101.16
C GLU A 88 -6.07 105.04 100.03
N CYS A 89 -5.88 106.13 99.28
CA CYS A 89 -4.86 106.25 98.23
C CYS A 89 -4.38 107.71 98.07
N VAL A 90 -3.19 107.90 97.49
CA VAL A 90 -2.67 109.22 97.06
C VAL A 90 -2.30 109.27 95.58
N MET A 91 -2.09 108.13 94.93
CA MET A 91 -1.88 107.99 93.48
C MET A 91 -2.46 106.65 92.95
N ASP A 92 -2.73 106.56 91.65
CA ASP A 92 -3.44 105.42 91.04
C ASP A 92 -2.81 104.05 91.32
N THR A 93 -1.49 103.99 91.48
CA THR A 93 -0.75 102.74 91.80
C THR A 93 -0.96 102.24 93.22
N ASP A 94 -1.52 103.06 94.11
CA ASP A 94 -1.89 102.64 95.46
C ASP A 94 -3.16 101.77 95.46
N CYS A 95 -3.89 101.76 94.33
CA CYS A 95 -5.08 100.97 94.13
C CYS A 95 -4.74 99.56 93.61
N THR A 96 -5.52 98.56 94.01
CA THR A 96 -5.34 97.18 93.52
C THR A 96 -5.60 97.13 92.02
N SER A 97 -4.69 96.51 91.25
CA SER A 97 -4.85 96.37 89.80
C SER A 97 -6.22 95.77 89.45
N PRO A 98 -6.86 96.25 88.36
CA PRO A 98 -8.16 95.73 87.94
C PRO A 98 -8.10 94.22 87.68
N ALA A 99 -9.23 93.54 87.88
CA ALA A 99 -9.30 92.08 87.74
C ALA A 99 -9.05 91.58 86.30
N ASN A 100 -9.31 92.42 85.30
CA ASN A 100 -9.12 92.16 83.88
C ASN A 100 -8.98 93.47 83.09
N GLU A 101 -8.76 93.37 81.79
CA GLU A 101 -8.55 94.49 80.87
C GLU A 101 -9.80 95.36 80.62
N CYS A 102 -10.97 95.00 81.18
CA CYS A 102 -12.25 95.71 81.00
C CYS A 102 -12.59 96.71 82.12
N SER A 103 -11.66 96.96 83.03
CA SER A 103 -11.78 98.01 84.04
C SER A 103 -10.44 98.69 84.26
N THR A 104 -10.49 99.98 84.60
CA THR A 104 -9.33 100.76 85.03
C THR A 104 -9.58 101.29 86.43
N VAL A 105 -8.51 101.51 87.19
CA VAL A 105 -8.60 102.03 88.56
C VAL A 105 -7.80 103.31 88.67
N ALA A 106 -8.37 104.32 89.32
CA ALA A 106 -7.71 105.61 89.56
C ALA A 106 -8.03 106.12 90.98
N CYS A 107 -7.07 106.81 91.59
CA CYS A 107 -7.21 107.42 92.90
C CYS A 107 -7.82 108.82 92.76
N THR A 108 -9.08 108.98 93.19
CA THR A 108 -9.78 110.28 93.15
C THR A 108 -10.25 110.66 94.55
N ASP A 109 -9.85 111.86 95.00
CA ASP A 109 -10.19 112.43 96.32
C ASP A 109 -9.92 111.51 97.52
N GLY A 110 -8.84 110.74 97.45
CA GLY A 110 -8.38 109.86 98.53
C GLY A 110 -9.07 108.50 98.60
N THR A 111 -9.84 108.12 97.56
CA THR A 111 -10.51 106.82 97.40
C THR A 111 -10.22 106.20 96.03
N CYS A 112 -10.03 104.88 96.00
CA CYS A 112 -9.83 104.13 94.75
C CYS A 112 -11.16 103.97 94.01
N VAL A 113 -11.27 104.58 92.83
CA VAL A 113 -12.46 104.51 91.98
C VAL A 113 -12.16 103.58 90.81
N THR A 114 -12.97 102.52 90.66
CA THR A 114 -12.92 101.63 89.49
C THR A 114 -13.87 102.15 88.41
N THR A 115 -13.37 102.33 87.20
CA THR A 115 -14.14 102.72 86.01
C THR A 115 -14.14 101.57 85.02
N ASN A 116 -15.32 101.06 84.68
CA ASN A 116 -15.45 100.02 83.67
C ASN A 116 -15.30 100.62 82.27
N LEU A 117 -14.57 99.93 81.39
CA LEU A 117 -14.50 100.30 79.98
C LEU A 117 -15.86 100.14 79.31
N ALA A 118 -16.12 100.93 78.27
CA ALA A 118 -17.39 100.90 77.57
C ALA A 118 -17.67 99.51 76.97
N ALA A 119 -18.95 99.14 76.95
CA ALA A 119 -19.38 97.91 76.29
C ALA A 119 -18.93 97.90 74.81
N GLY A 120 -18.36 96.78 74.35
CA GLY A 120 -17.80 96.61 73.01
C GLY A 120 -16.33 97.00 72.85
N THR A 121 -15.63 97.39 73.93
CA THR A 121 -14.18 97.63 73.87
C THR A 121 -13.43 96.30 73.70
N GLU A 122 -12.66 96.12 72.63
CA GLU A 122 -11.83 94.93 72.38
C GLU A 122 -10.63 94.87 73.34
N ILE A 123 -10.32 93.67 73.84
CA ILE A 123 -9.13 93.44 74.66
C ILE A 123 -7.92 93.03 73.81
N ALA A 124 -6.71 93.13 74.35
CA ALA A 124 -5.49 92.80 73.60
C ALA A 124 -5.32 91.30 73.33
N ALA A 125 -5.81 90.45 74.24
CA ALA A 125 -5.78 89.00 74.09
C ALA A 125 -6.99 88.52 73.27
N GLN A 126 -6.83 88.46 71.94
CA GLN A 126 -7.79 87.82 71.03
C GLN A 126 -7.32 86.40 70.68
N THR A 127 -8.27 85.53 70.33
CA THR A 127 -7.98 84.18 69.81
C THR A 127 -8.23 84.21 68.30
N PRO A 128 -7.19 84.30 67.46
CA PRO A 128 -7.40 84.44 66.01
C PRO A 128 -8.10 83.21 65.43
N GLY A 129 -9.08 83.44 64.57
CA GLY A 129 -9.80 82.41 63.82
C GLY A 129 -10.80 81.60 64.64
N ASP A 130 -11.30 82.12 65.76
CA ASP A 130 -12.34 81.45 66.57
C ASP A 130 -13.75 81.98 66.29
N CYS A 131 -13.89 82.85 65.28
CA CYS A 131 -15.11 83.57 64.91
C CYS A 131 -15.67 84.46 66.03
N LYS A 132 -14.87 84.76 67.06
CA LYS A 132 -15.27 85.59 68.19
C LYS A 132 -14.32 86.76 68.36
N VAL A 133 -14.79 87.74 69.10
CA VAL A 133 -13.98 88.83 69.62
C VAL A 133 -14.25 88.96 71.11
N ALA A 134 -13.20 88.99 71.90
CA ALA A 134 -13.29 89.23 73.33
C ALA A 134 -13.44 90.74 73.56
N VAL A 135 -14.58 91.16 74.11
CA VAL A 135 -14.93 92.56 74.34
C VAL A 135 -15.46 92.79 75.75
N CYS A 136 -15.44 94.04 76.21
CA CYS A 136 -16.00 94.41 77.50
C CYS A 136 -17.54 94.50 77.47
N ASP A 137 -18.20 94.12 78.57
CA ASP A 137 -19.67 94.19 78.71
C ASP A 137 -20.20 95.54 79.25
N GLY A 138 -19.31 96.49 79.56
CA GLY A 138 -19.65 97.76 80.21
C GLY A 138 -19.79 97.69 81.73
N THR A 139 -19.75 96.50 82.32
CA THR A 139 -19.81 96.26 83.77
C THR A 139 -18.50 95.74 84.37
N GLY A 140 -17.47 95.63 83.54
CA GLY A 140 -16.11 95.25 83.93
C GLY A 140 -15.78 93.78 83.67
N ASN A 141 -16.65 93.03 82.97
CA ASN A 141 -16.37 91.66 82.56
C ASN A 141 -15.98 91.58 81.08
N ILE A 142 -15.18 90.56 80.75
CA ILE A 142 -14.92 90.16 79.37
C ILE A 142 -16.05 89.23 78.93
N ILE A 143 -16.67 89.55 77.80
CA ILE A 143 -17.65 88.72 77.10
C ILE A 143 -17.13 88.38 75.70
N SER A 144 -17.57 87.23 75.19
CA SER A 144 -17.32 86.83 73.81
C SER A 144 -18.47 87.34 72.94
N GLN A 145 -18.15 88.07 71.88
CA GLN A 145 -19.08 88.53 70.86
C GLN A 145 -18.75 87.88 69.52
N ASP A 146 -19.76 87.63 68.69
CA ASP A 146 -19.56 87.07 67.35
C ASP A 146 -18.82 88.06 66.45
N LEU A 147 -17.76 87.60 65.79
CA LEU A 147 -17.00 88.35 64.79
C LEU A 147 -16.84 87.47 63.54
N ASP A 148 -17.81 87.56 62.62
CA ASP A 148 -17.84 86.71 61.43
C ASP A 148 -16.74 87.03 60.38
N THR A 149 -15.92 88.06 60.64
CA THR A 149 -14.71 88.34 59.84
C THR A 149 -13.45 87.65 60.38
N ASP A 150 -13.51 87.02 61.55
CA ASP A 150 -12.41 86.30 62.17
C ASP A 150 -12.40 84.82 61.73
N THR A 151 -12.18 84.60 60.44
CA THR A 151 -12.18 83.27 59.83
C THR A 151 -10.86 82.54 60.07
N ALA A 152 -10.92 81.27 60.50
CA ALA A 152 -9.80 80.34 60.41
C ALA A 152 -9.86 79.56 59.10
N THR A 153 -8.72 79.39 58.44
CA THR A 153 -8.61 78.53 57.27
C THR A 153 -8.38 77.08 57.67
N ASP A 154 -9.10 76.14 57.04
CA ASP A 154 -8.81 74.71 57.15
C ASP A 154 -7.71 74.24 56.18
N ASN A 155 -7.14 75.17 55.40
CA ASN A 155 -6.16 74.95 54.32
C ASN A 155 -6.66 74.01 53.21
N LYS A 156 -7.97 73.88 53.01
CA LYS A 156 -8.53 73.10 51.89
C LYS A 156 -9.07 74.02 50.80
N GLU A 157 -8.69 73.76 49.55
CA GLU A 157 -9.10 74.61 48.41
C GLU A 157 -10.56 74.38 48.00
N CYS A 158 -11.11 73.22 48.36
CA CYS A 158 -12.46 72.80 47.99
C CYS A 158 -13.53 73.05 49.07
N THR A 159 -13.16 73.77 50.13
CA THR A 159 -14.08 74.29 51.14
C THR A 159 -14.04 75.82 51.12
N GLN A 160 -15.12 76.45 51.55
CA GLN A 160 -15.14 77.89 51.76
C GLN A 160 -15.00 78.18 53.25
N ASP A 161 -13.97 78.93 53.63
CA ASP A 161 -13.76 79.37 55.00
C ASP A 161 -14.80 80.43 55.39
N THR A 162 -15.74 80.06 56.27
CA THR A 162 -16.81 80.98 56.71
C THR A 162 -16.99 80.98 58.21
N CYS A 163 -17.30 82.15 58.76
CA CYS A 163 -17.86 82.30 60.09
C CYS A 163 -19.32 82.75 59.96
N SER A 164 -20.22 82.15 60.74
CA SER A 164 -21.63 82.55 60.77
C SER A 164 -22.20 82.39 62.18
N GLY A 165 -22.61 83.50 62.80
CA GLY A 165 -23.12 83.49 64.18
C GLY A 165 -22.04 83.09 65.18
N GLY A 166 -20.80 83.51 64.89
CA GLY A 166 -19.61 83.18 65.67
C GLY A 166 -19.32 81.68 65.78
N MET A 167 -19.66 80.90 64.74
CA MET A 167 -19.27 79.50 64.58
C MET A 167 -18.51 79.32 63.27
N LEU A 168 -17.42 78.57 63.32
CA LEU A 168 -16.65 78.17 62.14
C LEU A 168 -17.45 77.17 61.29
N SER A 169 -17.44 77.37 59.97
CA SER A 169 -18.04 76.46 59.00
C SER A 169 -17.23 76.40 57.72
N TYR A 170 -17.11 75.19 57.16
CA TYR A 170 -16.33 74.89 55.95
C TYR A 170 -17.21 74.22 54.88
N PRO A 171 -18.26 74.88 54.36
CA PRO A 171 -19.08 74.30 53.32
C PRO A 171 -18.27 74.00 52.05
N PRO A 172 -18.52 72.87 51.36
CA PRO A 172 -17.89 72.59 50.07
C PRO A 172 -18.16 73.70 49.05
N VAL A 173 -17.14 74.06 48.26
CA VAL A 173 -17.33 74.89 47.06
C VAL A 173 -18.08 74.09 45.99
N ALA A 174 -18.53 74.76 44.92
CA ALA A 174 -19.26 74.09 43.86
C ALA A 174 -18.44 72.97 43.22
N SER A 175 -19.04 71.79 43.06
CA SER A 175 -18.38 70.65 42.39
C SER A 175 -17.98 71.03 40.95
N GLY A 176 -16.77 70.63 40.54
CA GLY A 176 -16.13 71.03 39.29
C GLY A 176 -15.29 72.31 39.35
N THR A 177 -15.23 72.99 40.50
CA THR A 177 -14.29 74.11 40.71
C THR A 177 -12.85 73.60 40.63
N MET A 178 -11.98 74.30 39.91
CA MET A 178 -10.58 73.88 39.78
C MET A 178 -9.83 74.01 41.12
N CYS A 179 -9.01 73.02 41.44
CA CYS A 179 -8.14 72.97 42.61
C CYS A 179 -6.82 72.28 42.25
N MET A 180 -5.78 72.45 43.06
CA MET A 180 -4.45 71.86 42.90
C MET A 180 -3.95 71.15 44.17
N GLU A 181 -4.73 71.18 45.24
CA GLU A 181 -4.43 70.51 46.50
C GLU A 181 -4.23 68.99 46.29
N ASN A 182 -3.17 68.43 46.89
CA ASN A 182 -2.83 67.00 46.82
C ASN A 182 -2.74 66.40 45.39
N GLY A 183 -2.54 67.22 44.37
CA GLY A 183 -2.47 66.76 42.98
C GLY A 183 -3.83 66.53 42.30
N GLY A 184 -4.94 66.94 42.95
CA GLY A 184 -6.25 66.98 42.32
C GLY A 184 -6.35 68.06 41.24
N LYS A 185 -7.46 68.05 40.49
CA LYS A 185 -7.78 69.01 39.42
C LYS A 185 -9.12 69.71 39.64
N VAL A 186 -10.08 69.02 40.26
CA VAL A 186 -11.46 69.49 40.42
C VAL A 186 -12.01 69.14 41.80
N CYS A 187 -12.84 70.03 42.36
CA CYS A 187 -13.52 69.77 43.63
C CYS A 187 -14.71 68.82 43.46
N ASP A 188 -14.82 67.83 44.33
CA ASP A 188 -16.01 66.97 44.41
C ASP A 188 -17.14 67.63 45.23
N ALA A 189 -18.30 66.98 45.28
CA ALA A 189 -19.44 67.48 46.04
C ALA A 189 -19.26 67.40 47.57
N ALA A 190 -18.23 66.68 48.06
CA ALA A 190 -17.90 66.55 49.48
C ALA A 190 -16.86 67.59 49.94
N GLY A 191 -16.34 68.42 49.03
CA GLY A 191 -15.33 69.44 49.33
C GLY A 191 -13.90 68.89 49.34
N ALA A 192 -13.64 67.79 48.65
CA ALA A 192 -12.29 67.27 48.43
C ALA A 192 -11.77 67.67 47.03
N CYS A 193 -10.48 67.99 46.95
CA CYS A 193 -9.80 68.19 45.68
C CYS A 193 -9.41 66.83 45.09
N VAL A 194 -10.07 66.43 44.02
CA VAL A 194 -9.92 65.11 43.39
C VAL A 194 -9.47 65.25 41.94
N GLU A 195 -9.02 64.14 41.33
CA GLU A 195 -8.49 64.21 39.97
C GLU A 195 -9.58 64.42 38.92
N CYS A 196 -10.77 63.84 39.12
CA CYS A 196 -11.91 63.93 38.23
C CYS A 196 -13.23 63.72 38.98
N ASN A 197 -14.33 64.24 38.43
CA ASN A 197 -15.70 63.91 38.85
C ASN A 197 -16.47 63.15 37.76
N VAL A 198 -16.12 63.41 36.50
CA VAL A 198 -16.72 62.80 35.32
C VAL A 198 -15.64 62.40 34.32
N GLY A 199 -15.96 61.46 33.43
CA GLY A 199 -15.02 60.96 32.43
C GLY A 199 -14.36 62.05 31.58
N MET A 200 -15.08 63.11 31.24
CA MET A 200 -14.56 64.23 30.45
C MET A 200 -13.45 65.04 31.14
N ASP A 201 -13.27 64.89 32.46
CA ASP A 201 -12.16 65.51 33.19
C ASP A 201 -10.83 64.78 32.92
N CYS A 202 -10.90 63.56 32.38
CA CYS A 202 -9.78 62.68 32.10
C CYS A 202 -9.49 62.61 30.60
N ALA A 203 -8.20 62.60 30.23
CA ALA A 203 -7.79 62.39 28.84
C ALA A 203 -8.18 61.00 28.31
N SER A 204 -8.31 60.01 29.19
CA SER A 204 -8.86 58.69 28.89
C SER A 204 -10.38 58.68 28.74
N GLY A 205 -11.11 59.70 29.17
CA GLY A 205 -12.57 59.65 29.22
C GLY A 205 -13.14 58.80 30.37
N VAL A 206 -12.29 58.20 31.23
CA VAL A 206 -12.71 57.31 32.32
C VAL A 206 -12.33 57.91 33.67
N CYS A 207 -13.35 58.22 34.47
CA CYS A 207 -13.21 58.64 35.86
C CYS A 207 -13.84 57.60 36.78
N GLN A 208 -13.03 56.93 37.60
CA GLN A 208 -13.51 55.93 38.56
C GLN A 208 -12.96 56.27 39.95
N ALA A 209 -13.84 56.31 40.94
CA ALA A 209 -13.50 56.68 42.32
C ALA A 209 -12.71 58.00 42.43
N ASN A 210 -13.08 58.98 41.60
CA ASN A 210 -12.47 60.30 41.50
C ASN A 210 -10.98 60.32 41.08
N VAL A 211 -10.52 59.24 40.42
CA VAL A 211 -9.18 59.09 39.84
C VAL A 211 -9.31 58.80 38.34
N CYS A 212 -8.48 59.47 37.54
CA CYS A 212 -8.45 59.20 36.11
C CYS A 212 -7.78 57.86 35.86
N GLN A 213 -8.51 56.92 35.27
CA GLN A 213 -7.96 55.63 34.90
C GLN A 213 -7.21 55.75 33.58
N ALA A 214 -6.24 54.85 33.35
CA ALA A 214 -5.66 54.71 32.03
C ALA A 214 -6.74 54.24 31.04
N ALA A 215 -6.57 54.56 29.76
CA ALA A 215 -7.37 53.97 28.69
C ALA A 215 -7.09 52.46 28.65
N GLU A 216 -8.12 51.64 28.79
CA GLU A 216 -8.03 50.18 28.74
C GLU A 216 -9.00 49.63 27.69
N CYS A 217 -8.61 48.58 26.98
CA CYS A 217 -9.37 47.97 25.88
C CYS A 217 -10.73 47.32 26.25
N GLY A 218 -11.27 47.60 27.43
CA GLY A 218 -12.49 46.98 27.95
C GLY A 218 -13.22 47.89 28.93
N ASP A 219 -13.02 49.20 28.80
CA ASP A 219 -13.55 50.23 29.67
C ASP A 219 -14.88 50.82 29.17
N MET A 220 -15.42 50.29 28.07
CA MET A 220 -16.68 50.65 27.42
C MET A 220 -16.69 52.08 26.85
N VAL A 221 -15.52 52.67 26.62
CA VAL A 221 -15.37 54.00 26.05
C VAL A 221 -14.37 53.95 24.90
N GLN A 222 -14.76 54.44 23.71
CA GLN A 222 -13.81 54.57 22.61
C GLN A 222 -12.74 55.63 22.93
N ASN A 223 -11.56 55.19 23.38
CA ASN A 223 -10.47 56.06 23.79
C ASN A 223 -9.10 55.52 23.34
N GLY A 224 -8.01 56.20 23.69
CA GLY A 224 -6.66 55.77 23.33
C GLY A 224 -6.44 55.64 21.82
N THR A 225 -6.21 54.42 21.35
CA THR A 225 -6.01 54.09 19.92
C THR A 225 -7.12 53.20 19.34
N GLU A 226 -8.23 53.04 20.05
CA GLU A 226 -9.35 52.20 19.62
C GLU A 226 -10.04 52.74 18.36
N SER A 227 -10.33 51.83 17.43
CA SER A 227 -11.03 52.14 16.18
C SER A 227 -12.55 52.07 16.35
N ASP A 228 -13.04 51.27 17.30
CA ASP A 228 -14.42 51.26 17.83
C ASP A 228 -14.34 50.98 19.35
N VAL A 229 -15.43 51.15 20.09
CA VAL A 229 -15.46 50.95 21.56
C VAL A 229 -14.85 49.60 21.94
N ASP A 230 -13.77 49.63 22.73
CA ASP A 230 -13.05 48.47 23.27
C ASP A 230 -12.33 47.58 22.22
N CYS A 231 -12.10 48.06 20.99
CA CYS A 231 -11.42 47.27 19.96
C CYS A 231 -10.67 48.09 18.90
N GLY A 232 -9.73 47.44 18.21
CA GLY A 232 -8.89 48.04 17.17
C GLY A 232 -7.66 48.79 17.71
N GLY A 233 -6.74 49.14 16.82
CA GLY A 233 -5.46 49.78 17.18
C GLY A 233 -4.56 48.88 18.03
N MET A 234 -4.25 49.30 19.27
CA MET A 234 -3.48 48.50 20.23
C MET A 234 -4.33 47.44 20.96
N CYS A 235 -5.64 47.44 20.76
CA CYS A 235 -6.58 46.48 21.34
C CYS A 235 -6.76 45.25 20.44
N GLY A 236 -7.54 44.27 20.91
CA GLY A 236 -7.95 43.14 20.08
C GLY A 236 -8.72 43.62 18.85
N GLY A 237 -8.68 42.85 17.76
CA GLY A 237 -9.45 43.18 16.56
C GLY A 237 -10.95 43.27 16.86
N CYS A 238 -11.63 44.17 16.16
CA CYS A 238 -13.07 44.37 16.22
C CYS A 238 -13.81 43.29 15.42
N ASP A 239 -14.99 42.93 15.92
CA ASP A 239 -15.94 42.04 15.22
C ASP A 239 -16.54 42.71 13.96
N ASP A 240 -17.12 41.90 13.07
CA ASP A 240 -17.76 42.36 11.84
C ASP A 240 -18.80 43.47 12.08
N GLY A 241 -18.78 44.49 11.22
CA GLY A 241 -19.66 45.66 11.28
C GLY A 241 -19.21 46.78 12.22
N LYS A 242 -18.15 46.57 13.01
CA LYS A 242 -17.52 47.60 13.85
C LYS A 242 -16.62 48.52 13.03
N MET A 243 -16.40 49.73 13.52
CA MET A 243 -15.55 50.73 12.85
C MET A 243 -14.08 50.29 12.81
N CYS A 244 -13.42 50.53 11.68
CA CYS A 244 -12.01 50.23 11.48
C CYS A 244 -11.32 51.34 10.67
N MET A 245 -10.00 51.44 10.81
CA MET A 245 -9.16 52.37 10.04
C MET A 245 -8.19 51.62 9.13
N ILE A 246 -7.73 50.45 9.57
CA ILE A 246 -6.89 49.53 8.81
C ILE A 246 -7.35 48.09 9.04
N GLY A 247 -6.98 47.16 8.16
CA GLY A 247 -7.38 45.76 8.27
C GLY A 247 -7.08 45.12 9.63
N THR A 248 -5.93 45.43 10.23
CA THR A 248 -5.53 44.90 11.54
C THR A 248 -6.43 45.32 12.70
N ASP A 249 -7.29 46.31 12.50
CA ASP A 249 -8.29 46.68 13.49
C ASP A 249 -9.45 45.67 13.55
N CYS A 250 -9.53 44.72 12.61
CA CYS A 250 -10.60 43.74 12.50
C CYS A 250 -10.09 42.33 12.82
N THR A 251 -10.92 41.51 13.46
CA THR A 251 -10.62 40.08 13.64
C THR A 251 -10.48 39.36 12.29
N SER A 252 -11.25 39.79 11.29
CA SER A 252 -11.18 39.30 9.91
C SER A 252 -9.95 39.80 9.13
N MET A 253 -9.20 40.77 9.64
CA MET A 253 -8.17 41.51 8.90
C MET A 253 -8.68 42.33 7.70
N VAL A 254 -10.01 42.42 7.50
CA VAL A 254 -10.63 43.14 6.39
C VAL A 254 -11.36 44.38 6.88
N CYS A 255 -10.86 45.55 6.48
CA CYS A 255 -11.54 46.83 6.70
C CYS A 255 -12.10 47.33 5.37
N ASP A 256 -13.42 47.35 5.22
CA ASP A 256 -14.09 47.80 4.00
C ASP A 256 -13.83 49.31 3.80
N ALA A 257 -13.14 49.67 2.71
CA ALA A 257 -12.76 51.06 2.44
C ALA A 257 -13.96 51.98 2.12
N GLY A 258 -15.11 51.41 1.75
CA GLY A 258 -16.34 52.14 1.45
C GLY A 258 -17.18 52.46 2.69
N THR A 259 -17.27 51.52 3.64
CA THR A 259 -18.05 51.68 4.87
C THR A 259 -17.21 52.02 6.10
N MET A 260 -15.89 51.85 6.03
CA MET A 260 -14.94 51.96 7.17
C MET A 260 -15.32 51.02 8.33
N THR A 261 -15.83 49.84 7.98
CA THR A 261 -16.23 48.82 8.95
C THR A 261 -15.58 47.47 8.66
N CYS A 262 -15.38 46.67 9.71
CA CYS A 262 -14.90 45.30 9.57
C CYS A 262 -15.87 44.47 8.75
N ALA A 263 -15.38 43.86 7.67
CA ALA A 263 -16.16 42.96 6.85
C ALA A 263 -15.91 41.51 7.30
N ALA A 264 -16.92 40.67 7.12
CA ALA A 264 -16.76 39.23 7.31
C ALA A 264 -15.71 38.68 6.32
N PRO A 265 -14.93 37.66 6.72
CA PRO A 265 -13.98 37.00 5.84
C PRO A 265 -14.69 36.37 4.62
N THR A 266 -14.14 36.55 3.42
CA THR A 266 -14.67 35.99 2.17
C THR A 266 -13.56 35.44 1.28
N CYS A 267 -13.85 34.41 0.49
CA CYS A 267 -12.92 33.75 -0.44
C CYS A 267 -12.52 34.58 -1.67
N ASP A 268 -12.52 35.90 -1.56
CA ASP A 268 -12.17 36.86 -2.60
C ASP A 268 -11.75 38.22 -2.03
N ASP A 269 -11.33 38.27 -0.76
CA ASP A 269 -10.92 39.47 -0.02
C ASP A 269 -9.40 39.73 -0.02
N MET A 270 -8.62 38.86 -0.67
CA MET A 270 -7.16 38.90 -0.82
C MET A 270 -6.38 38.76 0.49
N VAL A 271 -7.01 38.28 1.57
CA VAL A 271 -6.33 38.04 2.84
C VAL A 271 -6.56 36.61 3.32
N LYS A 272 -5.51 35.97 3.85
CA LYS A 272 -5.65 34.67 4.49
C LYS A 272 -6.32 34.83 5.85
N ASN A 273 -7.63 34.62 5.90
CA ASN A 273 -8.42 34.69 7.12
C ASN A 273 -9.43 33.52 7.18
N GLY A 274 -10.36 33.54 8.14
CA GLY A 274 -11.41 32.53 8.24
C GLY A 274 -10.86 31.10 8.37
N SER A 275 -11.32 30.20 7.50
CA SER A 275 -10.90 28.78 7.46
C SER A 275 -10.16 28.42 6.17
N GLU A 276 -9.68 29.43 5.44
CA GLU A 276 -8.92 29.28 4.20
C GLU A 276 -7.50 28.82 4.49
N THR A 277 -6.90 28.07 3.58
CA THR A 277 -5.55 27.53 3.77
C THR A 277 -4.47 28.37 3.14
N ASP A 278 -4.81 29.16 2.13
CA ASP A 278 -4.09 30.36 1.70
C ASP A 278 -5.06 31.50 1.40
N ALA A 279 -4.57 32.69 1.05
CA ALA A 279 -5.44 33.82 0.73
C ALA A 279 -6.41 33.49 -0.40
N ASP A 280 -7.71 33.56 -0.10
CA ASP A 280 -8.83 33.31 -1.01
C ASP A 280 -8.93 31.86 -1.55
N CYS A 281 -8.30 30.87 -0.91
CA CYS A 281 -8.34 29.49 -1.41
C CYS A 281 -8.25 28.40 -0.33
N GLY A 282 -8.77 27.23 -0.70
CA GLY A 282 -8.77 26.03 0.15
C GLY A 282 -9.75 26.09 1.32
N GLY A 283 -9.84 24.99 2.08
CA GLY A 283 -10.81 24.84 3.15
C GLY A 283 -12.26 24.89 2.62
N PRO A 284 -13.12 25.78 3.14
CA PRO A 284 -14.50 25.91 2.65
C PRO A 284 -14.62 26.73 1.36
N CYS A 285 -13.52 27.25 0.81
CA CYS A 285 -13.59 28.10 -0.37
C CYS A 285 -13.96 27.32 -1.64
N PRO A 286 -14.65 27.97 -2.60
CA PRO A 286 -14.98 27.34 -3.88
C PRO A 286 -13.76 27.08 -4.76
N ASP A 287 -12.71 27.87 -4.60
CA ASP A 287 -11.48 27.79 -5.36
C ASP A 287 -10.40 27.07 -4.56
N ASP A 288 -9.83 26.02 -5.15
CA ASP A 288 -8.69 25.30 -4.59
C ASP A 288 -7.40 26.09 -4.86
N CYS A 289 -6.46 26.01 -3.92
CA CYS A 289 -5.15 26.64 -3.99
C CYS A 289 -4.29 26.07 -5.12
N LYS A 290 -3.50 26.94 -5.76
CA LYS A 290 -2.55 26.58 -6.82
C LYS A 290 -1.25 26.08 -6.23
N ASP A 291 -0.41 25.48 -7.08
CA ASP A 291 0.92 25.02 -6.68
C ASP A 291 1.76 26.17 -6.09
N GLY A 292 2.32 25.93 -4.90
CA GLY A 292 3.07 26.93 -4.12
C GLY A 292 2.24 27.72 -3.12
N GLU A 293 0.93 27.51 -3.04
CA GLU A 293 0.04 28.12 -2.04
C GLU A 293 -0.19 27.14 -0.86
N GLY A 294 -0.56 27.66 0.30
CA GLY A 294 -0.74 26.94 1.54
C GLY A 294 -1.96 26.01 1.56
N CYS A 295 -1.80 24.83 2.17
CA CYS A 295 -2.84 23.81 2.26
C CYS A 295 -2.78 23.07 3.61
N MET A 296 -3.87 22.42 4.00
CA MET A 296 -3.95 21.51 5.15
C MET A 296 -4.41 20.10 4.75
N VAL A 297 -5.22 19.98 3.70
CA VAL A 297 -5.67 18.73 3.11
C VAL A 297 -5.44 18.72 1.60
N HIS A 298 -5.46 17.52 1.01
CA HIS A 298 -5.21 17.33 -0.43
C HIS A 298 -6.22 18.06 -1.31
N ASP A 299 -7.48 18.09 -0.86
CA ASP A 299 -8.59 18.77 -1.55
C ASP A 299 -8.45 20.30 -1.54
N ASP A 300 -7.57 20.87 -0.70
CA ASP A 300 -7.31 22.31 -0.74
C ASP A 300 -6.52 22.71 -1.99
N CYS A 301 -5.99 21.76 -2.76
CA CYS A 301 -5.10 22.01 -3.87
C CYS A 301 -5.75 21.66 -5.20
N THR A 302 -5.60 22.54 -6.21
CA THR A 302 -6.02 22.25 -7.59
C THR A 302 -5.33 20.98 -8.12
N SER A 303 -4.12 20.69 -7.63
CA SER A 303 -3.36 19.48 -7.94
C SER A 303 -3.90 18.21 -7.27
N GLY A 304 -4.78 18.34 -6.27
CA GLY A 304 -5.18 17.26 -5.38
C GLY A 304 -4.06 16.79 -4.45
N PHE A 305 -2.96 17.55 -4.31
CA PHE A 305 -1.84 17.16 -3.46
C PHE A 305 -1.33 18.31 -2.59
N CYS A 306 -1.48 18.11 -1.28
CA CYS A 306 -0.90 18.96 -0.25
C CYS A 306 0.34 18.29 0.34
N ASN A 307 1.53 18.87 0.11
CA ASN A 307 2.77 18.28 0.59
C ASN A 307 2.85 18.39 2.13
N PRO A 308 2.86 17.28 2.89
CA PRO A 308 2.78 17.31 4.35
C PRO A 308 4.08 17.81 5.02
N MET A 309 5.19 17.90 4.27
CA MET A 309 6.44 18.45 4.79
C MET A 309 6.48 19.98 4.70
N THR A 310 5.85 20.55 3.68
CA THR A 310 5.86 22.01 3.44
C THR A 310 4.53 22.69 3.77
N ASN A 311 3.44 21.93 3.90
CA ASN A 311 2.05 22.42 3.94
C ASN A 311 1.73 23.34 2.76
N MET A 312 2.20 22.96 1.57
CA MET A 312 2.00 23.71 0.34
C MET A 312 1.52 22.77 -0.77
N CYS A 313 0.64 23.28 -1.61
CA CYS A 313 0.21 22.60 -2.83
C CYS A 313 1.40 22.41 -3.75
N ALA A 314 1.51 21.22 -4.33
CA ALA A 314 2.56 20.91 -5.27
C ALA A 314 1.99 20.11 -6.44
N THR A 315 2.65 20.26 -7.59
CA THR A 315 2.36 19.42 -8.75
C THR A 315 2.74 17.98 -8.40
N PRO A 316 1.84 16.99 -8.63
CA PRO A 316 2.16 15.58 -8.41
C PRO A 316 3.32 15.18 -9.33
N ALA A 317 4.32 14.48 -8.78
CA ALA A 317 5.48 14.07 -9.55
C ALA A 317 5.83 12.61 -9.25
N CYS A 318 6.10 11.85 -10.31
CA CYS A 318 6.40 10.41 -10.28
C CYS A 318 7.66 9.97 -9.52
N ASN A 319 8.29 10.86 -8.76
CA ASN A 319 9.54 10.61 -8.04
C ASN A 319 9.72 11.58 -6.86
N ASP A 320 8.62 12.00 -6.25
CA ASP A 320 8.60 12.92 -5.11
C ASP A 320 8.49 12.21 -3.74
N GLY A 321 8.36 10.88 -3.74
CA GLY A 321 8.30 10.06 -2.53
C GLY A 321 6.90 9.94 -1.94
N PHE A 322 5.88 10.42 -2.62
CA PHE A 322 4.48 10.33 -2.22
C PHE A 322 3.66 9.52 -3.23
N GLN A 323 2.46 9.12 -2.84
CA GLN A 323 1.48 8.54 -3.74
C GLN A 323 0.44 9.62 -4.06
N ASN A 324 0.58 10.29 -5.20
CA ASN A 324 -0.27 11.41 -5.60
C ASN A 324 -0.59 11.39 -7.11
N GLY A 325 -1.48 12.29 -7.56
CA GLY A 325 -1.91 12.30 -8.96
C GLY A 325 -2.64 11.01 -9.36
N ASP A 326 -2.17 10.35 -10.42
CA ASP A 326 -2.73 9.08 -10.91
C ASP A 326 -1.84 7.86 -10.64
N GLU A 327 -0.86 8.00 -9.75
CA GLU A 327 -0.01 6.92 -9.26
C GLU A 327 -0.82 5.83 -8.58
N THR A 328 -0.45 4.58 -8.84
CA THR A 328 -1.13 3.43 -8.23
C THR A 328 -0.43 2.94 -6.97
N ASP A 329 0.85 3.26 -6.81
CA ASP A 329 1.62 3.18 -5.57
C ASP A 329 2.68 4.30 -5.60
N THR A 330 3.36 4.53 -4.49
CA THR A 330 4.35 5.60 -4.30
C THR A 330 5.36 5.65 -5.46
N ASP A 331 5.38 6.77 -6.19
CA ASP A 331 6.26 7.04 -7.33
C ASP A 331 6.14 6.06 -8.53
N CYS A 332 5.02 5.36 -8.70
CA CYS A 332 4.85 4.40 -9.80
C CYS A 332 3.39 4.17 -10.28
N GLY A 333 3.28 3.64 -11.51
CA GLY A 333 2.00 3.30 -12.13
C GLY A 333 1.27 4.51 -12.76
N GLY A 334 0.06 4.29 -13.27
CA GLY A 334 -0.75 5.38 -13.81
C GLY A 334 -0.20 5.92 -15.13
N THR A 335 0.18 7.21 -15.15
CA THR A 335 0.90 7.87 -16.25
C THR A 335 2.42 7.94 -16.02
N CYS A 336 2.92 7.43 -14.89
CA CYS A 336 4.33 7.51 -14.57
C CYS A 336 5.20 6.65 -15.49
N PRO A 337 6.42 7.12 -15.83
CA PRO A 337 7.37 6.32 -16.61
C PRO A 337 7.83 5.06 -15.86
N SER A 338 7.81 5.10 -14.53
CA SER A 338 8.12 3.99 -13.63
C SER A 338 6.91 3.08 -13.45
N THR A 339 7.07 1.80 -13.80
CA THR A 339 6.13 0.74 -13.42
C THR A 339 6.44 0.24 -12.01
N CYS A 340 5.40 -0.13 -11.27
CA CYS A 340 5.46 -0.67 -9.93
C CYS A 340 6.12 -2.07 -9.87
N MET A 341 6.88 -2.31 -8.81
CA MET A 341 7.52 -3.60 -8.52
C MET A 341 6.53 -4.59 -7.91
N ASN A 342 6.90 -5.87 -7.86
CA ASN A 342 6.06 -6.90 -7.24
C ASN A 342 5.79 -6.58 -5.75
N GLY A 343 4.52 -6.65 -5.34
CA GLY A 343 4.05 -6.34 -4.00
C GLY A 343 3.52 -4.90 -3.84
N GLN A 344 3.64 -4.05 -4.86
CA GLN A 344 3.11 -2.70 -4.89
C GLN A 344 1.70 -2.63 -5.48
N ASP A 345 0.94 -1.60 -5.11
CA ASP A 345 -0.44 -1.41 -5.55
C ASP A 345 -0.54 -1.02 -7.04
N CYS A 346 -1.60 -1.47 -7.70
CA CYS A 346 -1.85 -1.28 -9.13
C CYS A 346 -3.34 -1.23 -9.44
N THR A 347 -3.70 -0.66 -10.59
CA THR A 347 -5.10 -0.64 -11.08
C THR A 347 -5.28 -1.36 -12.42
N LYS A 348 -4.19 -1.49 -13.19
CA LYS A 348 -4.12 -2.18 -14.47
C LYS A 348 -2.77 -2.86 -14.61
N ASP A 349 -2.71 -3.90 -15.44
CA ASP A 349 -1.51 -4.69 -15.70
C ASP A 349 -0.30 -3.86 -16.15
N ALA A 350 -0.55 -2.78 -16.92
CA ALA A 350 0.48 -1.88 -17.41
C ALA A 350 1.15 -1.05 -16.29
N ASP A 351 0.55 -0.97 -15.11
CA ASP A 351 1.18 -0.31 -13.96
C ASP A 351 2.34 -1.14 -13.42
N CYS A 352 2.35 -2.45 -13.67
CA CYS A 352 3.31 -3.37 -13.08
C CYS A 352 4.48 -3.67 -14.01
N SER A 353 5.68 -3.72 -13.43
CA SER A 353 6.90 -4.17 -14.14
C SER A 353 6.81 -5.64 -14.59
N SER A 354 5.99 -6.45 -13.90
CA SER A 354 5.63 -7.80 -14.31
C SER A 354 4.63 -7.85 -15.46
N GLY A 355 3.93 -6.75 -15.74
CA GLY A 355 2.79 -6.72 -16.64
C GLY A 355 1.55 -7.41 -16.08
N TYR A 356 1.46 -7.63 -14.76
CA TYR A 356 0.31 -8.28 -14.14
C TYR A 356 -0.08 -7.65 -12.80
N CYS A 357 -1.30 -7.12 -12.78
CA CYS A 357 -1.99 -6.61 -11.61
C CYS A 357 -3.03 -7.65 -11.17
N ASN A 358 -2.78 -8.30 -10.02
CA ASN A 358 -3.64 -9.41 -9.60
C ASN A 358 -5.03 -8.93 -9.12
N ALA A 359 -5.93 -9.87 -8.86
CA ALA A 359 -7.29 -9.57 -8.37
C ALA A 359 -7.34 -8.84 -7.01
N MET A 360 -6.24 -8.75 -6.29
CA MET A 360 -6.10 -7.97 -5.05
C MET A 360 -5.57 -6.56 -5.30
N MET A 361 -5.45 -6.11 -6.55
CA MET A 361 -4.90 -4.80 -6.95
C MET A 361 -3.42 -4.63 -6.58
N VAL A 362 -2.65 -5.72 -6.65
CA VAL A 362 -1.22 -5.73 -6.33
C VAL A 362 -0.41 -6.35 -7.47
N CYS A 363 0.72 -5.74 -7.82
CA CYS A 363 1.65 -6.27 -8.80
C CYS A 363 2.20 -7.60 -8.33
N ALA A 364 1.95 -8.67 -9.09
CA ALA A 364 2.43 -10.01 -8.76
C ALA A 364 3.60 -10.40 -9.66
N ALA A 365 4.52 -11.20 -9.11
CA ALA A 365 5.55 -11.81 -9.93
C ALA A 365 4.89 -12.72 -10.97
N PRO A 366 5.38 -12.72 -12.22
CA PRO A 366 4.86 -13.59 -13.26
C PRO A 366 5.05 -15.06 -12.84
N THR A 367 4.00 -15.86 -12.92
CA THR A 367 4.06 -17.30 -12.65
C THR A 367 3.41 -18.07 -13.77
N CYS A 368 3.94 -19.26 -14.07
CA CYS A 368 3.42 -20.19 -15.08
C CYS A 368 2.05 -20.83 -14.76
N THR A 369 1.22 -20.15 -13.96
CA THR A 369 -0.09 -20.61 -13.48
C THR A 369 -1.04 -19.44 -13.17
N ASP A 370 -0.69 -18.21 -13.56
CA ASP A 370 -1.47 -17.00 -13.23
C ASP A 370 -2.52 -16.60 -14.28
N MET A 371 -2.65 -17.39 -15.35
CA MET A 371 -3.59 -17.22 -16.47
C MET A 371 -3.33 -15.97 -17.31
N VAL A 372 -2.12 -15.41 -17.26
CA VAL A 372 -1.73 -14.23 -18.04
C VAL A 372 -0.43 -14.51 -18.76
N GLN A 373 -0.37 -14.27 -20.07
CA GLN A 373 0.88 -14.39 -20.82
C GLN A 373 1.87 -13.28 -20.44
N ASN A 374 2.79 -13.57 -19.51
CA ASN A 374 3.77 -12.61 -19.00
C ASN A 374 5.16 -13.26 -18.80
N GLY A 375 6.16 -12.47 -18.37
CA GLY A 375 7.51 -12.97 -18.14
C GLY A 375 8.19 -13.53 -19.39
N THR A 376 8.45 -14.85 -19.41
CA THR A 376 9.08 -15.54 -20.56
C THR A 376 8.15 -16.51 -21.26
N GLU A 377 6.87 -16.52 -20.89
CA GLU A 377 5.85 -17.37 -21.49
C GLU A 377 5.66 -17.07 -22.97
N THR A 378 5.52 -18.12 -23.77
CA THR A 378 5.26 -17.98 -25.21
C THR A 378 3.79 -18.07 -25.56
N ASP A 379 2.98 -18.59 -24.63
CA ASP A 379 1.52 -18.45 -24.54
C ASP A 379 1.12 -18.54 -23.06
N ILE A 380 -0.13 -18.23 -22.72
CA ILE A 380 -0.65 -18.17 -21.35
C ILE A 380 -0.23 -19.41 -20.53
N ASP A 381 0.57 -19.18 -19.48
CA ASP A 381 1.06 -20.17 -18.52
C ASP A 381 1.93 -21.32 -19.11
N CYS A 382 2.54 -21.12 -20.30
CA CYS A 382 3.34 -22.17 -20.93
C CYS A 382 4.51 -21.66 -21.80
N GLY A 383 5.47 -22.56 -22.06
CA GLY A 383 6.65 -22.29 -22.88
C GLY A 383 7.72 -21.44 -22.19
N GLY A 384 8.83 -21.19 -22.90
CA GLY A 384 9.95 -20.41 -22.39
C GLY A 384 10.61 -21.04 -21.16
N SER A 385 10.56 -20.37 -20.01
CA SER A 385 11.10 -20.91 -18.75
C SER A 385 10.11 -21.77 -17.96
N CYS A 386 8.87 -21.91 -18.44
CA CYS A 386 7.84 -22.61 -17.71
C CYS A 386 8.05 -24.12 -17.68
N PRO A 387 7.67 -24.81 -16.58
CA PRO A 387 7.75 -26.27 -16.51
C PRO A 387 6.80 -26.99 -17.47
N SER A 388 5.75 -26.30 -17.92
CA SER A 388 4.74 -26.78 -18.86
C SER A 388 5.02 -26.25 -20.26
N ASP A 389 5.18 -27.17 -21.21
CA ASP A 389 5.20 -26.85 -22.63
C ASP A 389 3.76 -26.59 -23.14
N CYS A 390 3.62 -25.72 -24.12
CA CYS A 390 2.38 -25.33 -24.74
C CYS A 390 1.76 -26.46 -25.58
N MET A 391 0.43 -26.56 -25.56
CA MET A 391 -0.34 -27.51 -26.36
C MET A 391 -0.48 -27.05 -27.82
N ASN A 392 -0.93 -27.96 -28.70
CA ASN A 392 -1.16 -27.60 -30.11
C ASN A 392 -2.20 -26.47 -30.24
N GLY A 393 -1.87 -25.46 -31.06
CA GLY A 393 -2.66 -24.26 -31.28
C GLY A 393 -2.26 -23.07 -30.40
N GLN A 394 -1.35 -23.27 -29.44
CA GLN A 394 -0.83 -22.21 -28.56
C GLN A 394 0.45 -21.57 -29.12
N GLY A 395 0.74 -20.35 -28.69
CA GLY A 395 1.94 -19.58 -29.08
C GLY A 395 3.26 -20.19 -28.63
N CYS A 396 4.28 -20.07 -29.46
CA CYS A 396 5.64 -20.56 -29.21
C CYS A 396 6.69 -19.67 -29.86
N MET A 397 7.93 -19.74 -29.40
CA MET A 397 9.09 -19.06 -30.00
C MET A 397 10.15 -20.06 -30.48
N VAL A 398 10.25 -21.21 -29.84
CA VAL A 398 11.13 -22.32 -30.19
C VAL A 398 10.38 -23.65 -30.08
N ASN A 399 10.90 -24.67 -30.76
CA ASN A 399 10.34 -26.03 -30.75
C ASN A 399 10.16 -26.61 -29.33
N GLY A 400 11.09 -26.28 -28.41
CA GLY A 400 11.03 -26.73 -27.02
C GLY A 400 9.89 -26.12 -26.20
N ASP A 401 9.22 -25.08 -26.70
CA ASP A 401 8.06 -24.50 -26.03
C ASP A 401 6.79 -25.34 -26.22
N CYS A 402 6.81 -26.34 -27.11
CA CYS A 402 5.63 -27.09 -27.50
C CYS A 402 5.70 -28.53 -26.98
N THR A 403 4.57 -29.05 -26.49
CA THR A 403 4.44 -30.46 -26.11
C THR A 403 4.68 -31.39 -27.31
N SER A 404 4.39 -30.92 -28.53
CA SER A 404 4.69 -31.62 -29.79
C SER A 404 6.18 -31.60 -30.17
N GLY A 405 6.98 -30.73 -29.54
CA GLY A 405 8.34 -30.43 -29.96
C GLY A 405 8.42 -29.60 -31.25
N TYR A 406 7.31 -29.00 -31.71
CA TYR A 406 7.28 -28.23 -32.95
C TYR A 406 6.57 -26.89 -32.84
N CYS A 407 7.33 -25.84 -33.09
CA CYS A 407 6.83 -24.49 -33.28
C CYS A 407 6.84 -24.16 -34.78
N ASP A 408 5.66 -23.94 -35.36
CA ASP A 408 5.54 -23.71 -36.81
C ASP A 408 6.00 -22.30 -37.22
N ALA A 409 6.03 -22.05 -38.53
CA ALA A 409 6.42 -20.75 -39.08
C ALA A 409 5.46 -19.60 -38.70
N MET A 410 4.28 -19.92 -38.16
CA MET A 410 3.30 -18.96 -37.65
C MET A 410 3.44 -18.73 -36.13
N LEU A 411 4.53 -19.22 -35.51
CA LEU A 411 4.78 -19.13 -34.07
C LEU A 411 3.70 -19.82 -33.25
N THR A 412 3.16 -20.93 -33.77
CA THR A 412 2.13 -21.73 -33.12
C THR A 412 2.58 -23.18 -32.98
N CYS A 413 2.32 -23.80 -31.83
CA CYS A 413 2.56 -25.21 -31.60
C CYS A 413 1.68 -26.04 -32.54
N ALA A 414 2.29 -26.78 -33.45
CA ALA A 414 1.56 -27.61 -34.39
C ALA A 414 1.61 -29.08 -33.95
N ALA A 415 0.57 -29.83 -34.32
CA ALA A 415 0.55 -31.26 -34.10
C ALA A 415 1.68 -31.92 -34.92
N PRO A 416 2.35 -32.95 -34.35
CA PRO A 416 3.38 -33.69 -35.08
C PRO A 416 2.78 -34.32 -36.34
N SER A 417 3.49 -34.21 -37.46
CA SER A 417 3.03 -34.68 -38.76
C SER A 417 4.17 -35.36 -39.50
N CYS A 418 3.89 -36.51 -40.11
CA CYS A 418 4.84 -37.29 -40.94
C CYS A 418 5.29 -36.61 -42.25
N THR A 419 5.24 -35.29 -42.34
CA THR A 419 5.61 -34.47 -43.50
C THR A 419 6.05 -33.05 -43.08
N ASP A 420 6.34 -32.80 -41.80
CA ASP A 420 6.70 -31.48 -41.26
C ASP A 420 8.23 -31.22 -41.21
N MET A 421 9.04 -32.15 -41.74
CA MET A 421 10.50 -32.08 -41.87
C MET A 421 11.27 -32.02 -40.56
N ILE A 422 10.67 -32.48 -39.47
CA ILE A 422 11.33 -32.65 -38.19
C ILE A 422 11.13 -34.09 -37.70
N GLU A 423 11.90 -34.50 -36.69
CA GLU A 423 11.74 -35.82 -36.06
C GLU A 423 10.95 -35.62 -34.76
N ASN A 424 9.64 -35.86 -34.79
CA ASN A 424 8.75 -35.66 -33.65
C ASN A 424 7.67 -36.75 -33.51
N GLY A 425 6.89 -36.70 -32.43
CA GLY A 425 5.82 -37.66 -32.18
C GLY A 425 6.33 -39.10 -32.05
N THR A 426 5.94 -39.98 -32.99
CA THR A 426 6.36 -41.40 -33.00
C THR A 426 7.34 -41.74 -34.11
N GLU A 427 7.79 -40.74 -34.85
CA GLU A 427 8.76 -40.92 -35.92
C GLU A 427 10.06 -41.54 -35.39
N THR A 428 10.70 -42.37 -36.19
CA THR A 428 12.00 -42.96 -35.87
C THR A 428 13.15 -42.34 -36.66
N ASP A 429 12.82 -41.52 -37.66
CA ASP A 429 13.65 -40.51 -38.32
C ASP A 429 12.70 -39.47 -38.93
N VAL A 430 13.22 -38.32 -39.36
CA VAL A 430 12.47 -37.19 -39.90
C VAL A 430 11.38 -37.65 -40.87
N ASP A 431 10.12 -37.39 -40.51
CA ASP A 431 8.91 -37.69 -41.27
C ASP A 431 8.65 -39.18 -41.59
N CYS A 432 9.29 -40.16 -40.92
CA CYS A 432 9.10 -41.58 -41.26
C CYS A 432 9.17 -42.54 -40.07
N GLY A 433 8.64 -43.77 -40.28
CA GLY A 433 8.65 -44.85 -39.29
C GLY A 433 7.62 -44.68 -38.15
N GLY A 434 7.59 -45.65 -37.23
CA GLY A 434 6.65 -45.66 -36.11
C GLY A 434 5.20 -45.77 -36.55
N THR A 435 4.40 -44.71 -36.34
CA THR A 435 3.00 -44.66 -36.80
C THR A 435 2.82 -43.97 -38.15
N CYS A 436 3.91 -43.51 -38.77
CA CYS A 436 3.83 -42.84 -40.05
C CYS A 436 3.42 -43.78 -41.19
N PRO A 437 2.65 -43.30 -42.19
CA PRO A 437 2.25 -44.12 -43.33
C PRO A 437 3.41 -44.53 -44.24
N ASN A 438 4.55 -43.84 -44.13
CA ASN A 438 5.76 -44.04 -44.90
C ASN A 438 6.88 -44.58 -44.03
N ASP A 439 7.39 -45.74 -44.43
CA ASP A 439 8.57 -46.35 -43.84
C ASP A 439 9.82 -45.58 -44.27
N CYS A 440 10.83 -45.55 -43.40
CA CYS A 440 12.10 -44.93 -43.60
C CYS A 440 12.94 -45.63 -44.68
N MET A 441 13.72 -44.84 -45.42
CA MET A 441 14.65 -45.32 -46.45
C MET A 441 15.94 -45.84 -45.84
N ASP A 442 16.74 -46.57 -46.62
CA ASP A 442 18.04 -47.07 -46.18
C ASP A 442 18.95 -45.93 -45.69
N GLY A 443 19.54 -46.11 -44.51
CA GLY A 443 20.39 -45.15 -43.82
C GLY A 443 19.68 -44.26 -42.81
N GLN A 444 18.35 -44.25 -42.78
CA GLN A 444 17.55 -43.51 -41.82
C GLN A 444 17.34 -44.28 -40.51
N GLY A 445 17.01 -43.58 -39.43
CA GLY A 445 16.71 -44.11 -38.11
C GLY A 445 15.47 -45.01 -38.05
N CYS A 446 15.52 -46.03 -37.20
CA CYS A 446 14.44 -46.99 -36.98
C CYS A 446 14.48 -47.58 -35.57
N MET A 447 13.36 -48.07 -35.07
CA MET A 447 13.29 -48.85 -33.83
C MET A 447 12.86 -50.31 -34.05
N VAL A 448 12.07 -50.58 -35.09
CA VAL A 448 11.64 -51.93 -35.47
C VAL A 448 11.78 -52.12 -36.98
N ASP A 449 11.84 -53.38 -37.41
CA ASP A 449 11.98 -53.75 -38.82
C ASP A 449 10.90 -53.14 -39.73
N GLY A 450 9.68 -53.00 -39.20
CA GLY A 450 8.55 -52.39 -39.91
C GLY A 450 8.68 -50.88 -40.13
N ASP A 451 9.64 -50.21 -39.49
CA ASP A 451 9.90 -48.79 -39.75
C ASP A 451 10.67 -48.58 -41.05
N CYS A 452 11.20 -49.64 -41.66
CA CYS A 452 12.08 -49.56 -42.81
C CYS A 452 11.42 -50.07 -44.08
N THR A 453 11.61 -49.35 -45.20
CA THR A 453 11.17 -49.82 -46.52
C THR A 453 11.82 -51.16 -46.89
N SER A 454 13.04 -51.41 -46.40
CA SER A 454 13.73 -52.70 -46.56
C SER A 454 13.13 -53.82 -45.71
N GLY A 455 12.34 -53.49 -44.70
CA GLY A 455 11.85 -54.41 -43.68
C GLY A 455 12.94 -54.85 -42.69
N TYR A 456 14.04 -54.10 -42.57
CA TYR A 456 15.12 -54.44 -41.64
C TYR A 456 15.74 -53.22 -40.96
N CYS A 457 15.60 -53.19 -39.63
CA CYS A 457 16.25 -52.25 -38.74
C CYS A 457 17.47 -52.92 -38.09
N ASN A 458 18.67 -52.47 -38.45
CA ASN A 458 19.88 -53.12 -37.98
C ASN A 458 20.18 -52.81 -36.49
N ALA A 459 21.18 -53.49 -35.93
CA ALA A 459 21.60 -53.29 -34.53
C ALA A 459 22.12 -51.88 -34.19
N LEU A 460 22.33 -51.03 -35.20
CA LEU A 460 22.69 -49.61 -35.04
C LEU A 460 21.46 -48.69 -35.10
N MET A 461 20.24 -49.23 -35.06
CA MET A 461 18.98 -48.48 -35.16
C MET A 461 18.89 -47.70 -36.48
N THR A 462 19.36 -48.31 -37.57
CA THR A 462 19.29 -47.72 -38.92
C THR A 462 18.74 -48.71 -39.93
N CYS A 463 17.91 -48.23 -40.85
CA CYS A 463 17.38 -49.01 -41.95
C CYS A 463 18.53 -49.45 -42.86
N ALA A 464 18.68 -50.76 -43.03
CA ALA A 464 19.75 -51.33 -43.83
C ALA A 464 19.21 -51.89 -45.15
N VAL A 465 20.03 -51.78 -46.19
CA VAL A 465 19.77 -52.41 -47.48
C VAL A 465 19.59 -53.91 -47.29
N ALA A 466 18.50 -54.46 -47.82
CA ALA A 466 18.28 -55.91 -47.90
C ALA A 466 19.42 -56.59 -48.67
N THR A 467 20.07 -57.59 -48.07
CA THR A 467 21.13 -58.36 -48.74
C THR A 467 20.85 -59.85 -48.70
N CYS A 468 21.26 -60.56 -49.74
CA CYS A 468 21.14 -62.02 -49.85
C CYS A 468 22.09 -62.81 -48.92
N SER A 469 22.41 -62.26 -47.75
CA SER A 469 23.37 -62.83 -46.79
C SER A 469 23.26 -62.21 -45.39
N ASP A 470 22.18 -61.48 -45.08
CA ASP A 470 21.98 -60.82 -43.79
C ASP A 470 21.26 -61.70 -42.76
N GLY A 471 20.83 -62.90 -43.14
CA GLY A 471 20.21 -63.89 -42.28
C GLY A 471 18.72 -63.63 -42.02
N ILE A 472 18.10 -62.72 -42.77
CA ILE A 472 16.70 -62.30 -42.60
C ILE A 472 15.98 -62.43 -43.93
N GLN A 473 14.74 -62.93 -43.92
CA GLN A 473 13.92 -62.96 -45.14
C GLN A 473 13.31 -61.57 -45.39
N ASN A 474 13.96 -60.75 -46.21
CA ASN A 474 13.53 -59.39 -46.54
C ASN A 474 13.60 -59.09 -48.06
N GLY A 475 13.18 -57.90 -48.49
CA GLY A 475 13.21 -57.52 -49.91
C GLY A 475 12.39 -58.44 -50.84
N THR A 476 13.06 -59.10 -51.80
CA THR A 476 12.42 -60.02 -52.77
C THR A 476 12.62 -61.50 -52.47
N GLU A 477 13.18 -61.81 -51.30
CA GLU A 477 13.55 -63.17 -50.92
C GLU A 477 12.35 -64.08 -50.68
N THR A 478 12.43 -65.31 -51.17
CA THR A 478 11.39 -66.34 -50.96
C THR A 478 11.73 -67.30 -49.82
N GLY A 479 13.00 -67.31 -49.40
CA GLY A 479 13.51 -67.91 -48.16
C GLY A 479 14.64 -67.04 -47.60
N VAL A 480 15.08 -67.26 -46.37
CA VAL A 480 16.13 -66.45 -45.74
C VAL A 480 17.39 -66.41 -46.62
N ASP A 481 17.80 -65.21 -47.06
CA ASP A 481 18.96 -64.95 -47.92
C ASP A 481 18.90 -65.56 -49.34
N CYS A 482 17.72 -66.03 -49.80
CA CYS A 482 17.61 -66.77 -51.04
C CYS A 482 16.29 -66.59 -51.80
N GLY A 483 16.34 -66.79 -53.13
CA GLY A 483 15.18 -66.63 -54.02
C GLY A 483 14.91 -65.19 -54.45
N GLY A 484 13.94 -64.98 -55.34
CA GLY A 484 13.73 -63.68 -55.98
C GLY A 484 14.94 -63.21 -56.79
N THR A 485 15.50 -62.04 -56.43
CA THR A 485 16.76 -61.53 -57.00
C THR A 485 18.02 -62.17 -56.40
N CYS A 486 17.87 -62.93 -55.32
CA CYS A 486 18.96 -63.62 -54.63
C CYS A 486 19.28 -65.00 -55.23
N PRO A 487 20.42 -65.61 -54.89
CA PRO A 487 20.72 -66.99 -55.27
C PRO A 487 19.57 -67.94 -54.91
N LYS A 488 19.35 -68.96 -55.73
CA LYS A 488 18.26 -69.92 -55.52
C LYS A 488 18.45 -70.71 -54.22
N CYS A 489 17.35 -70.92 -53.51
CA CYS A 489 17.32 -71.60 -52.21
C CYS A 489 17.78 -73.06 -52.28
N ASN A 490 18.30 -73.59 -51.16
CA ASN A 490 18.74 -74.97 -51.04
C ASN A 490 18.42 -75.51 -49.64
N GLY A 491 17.34 -76.29 -49.52
CA GLY A 491 16.79 -76.73 -48.24
C GLY A 491 15.73 -75.79 -47.66
N ASP A 492 15.68 -74.53 -48.11
CA ASP A 492 14.74 -73.52 -47.60
C ASP A 492 13.32 -73.67 -48.19
N ALA A 493 12.41 -72.87 -47.65
CA ALA A 493 11.03 -72.83 -48.09
C ALA A 493 10.93 -72.39 -49.56
N CYS A 494 9.96 -72.97 -50.27
CA CYS A 494 9.69 -72.64 -51.66
C CYS A 494 8.20 -72.79 -51.99
N THR A 495 7.76 -72.06 -53.00
CA THR A 495 6.40 -72.14 -53.56
C THR A 495 6.40 -72.87 -54.91
N ASN A 496 7.53 -72.90 -55.61
CA ASN A 496 7.65 -73.55 -56.92
C ASN A 496 9.09 -74.02 -57.22
N ASN A 497 9.22 -74.91 -58.20
CA ASN A 497 10.50 -75.51 -58.59
C ASN A 497 11.57 -74.50 -59.06
N SER A 498 11.17 -73.31 -59.52
CA SER A 498 12.13 -72.35 -60.08
C SER A 498 12.97 -71.65 -59.02
N GLU A 499 12.49 -71.61 -57.77
CA GLU A 499 13.14 -71.00 -56.60
C GLU A 499 14.26 -71.86 -56.03
N CYS A 500 14.25 -73.16 -56.33
CA CYS A 500 15.22 -74.11 -55.79
C CYS A 500 16.43 -74.29 -56.70
N SER A 501 17.62 -74.31 -56.12
CA SER A 501 18.87 -74.62 -56.83
C SER A 501 18.83 -76.02 -57.47
N SER A 502 18.12 -76.96 -56.84
CA SER A 502 17.87 -78.32 -57.36
C SER A 502 16.85 -78.36 -58.50
N GLY A 503 16.08 -77.29 -58.72
CA GLY A 503 14.92 -77.30 -59.60
C GLY A 503 13.73 -78.07 -59.04
N MET A 504 13.70 -78.39 -57.74
CA MET A 504 12.65 -79.18 -57.10
C MET A 504 12.18 -78.56 -55.79
N CYS A 505 10.92 -78.14 -55.77
CA CYS A 505 10.16 -77.78 -54.60
C CYS A 505 9.18 -78.91 -54.28
N TYR A 506 9.32 -79.56 -53.13
CA TYR A 506 8.45 -80.64 -52.70
C TYR A 506 7.92 -80.33 -51.30
N GLU A 507 6.59 -80.36 -51.13
CA GLU A 507 5.89 -80.00 -49.89
C GLU A 507 6.37 -78.69 -49.25
N GLY A 508 6.67 -77.69 -50.09
CA GLY A 508 7.07 -76.36 -49.64
C GLY A 508 8.55 -76.21 -49.27
N ALA A 509 9.40 -77.19 -49.55
CA ALA A 509 10.84 -77.11 -49.31
C ALA A 509 11.68 -77.51 -50.53
N CYS A 510 12.83 -76.86 -50.69
CA CYS A 510 13.79 -77.16 -51.74
C CYS A 510 14.55 -78.46 -51.45
N VAL A 511 14.33 -79.50 -52.26
CA VAL A 511 14.90 -80.84 -52.05
C VAL A 511 15.89 -81.23 -53.15
N ALA A 512 16.94 -81.97 -52.81
CA ALA A 512 17.96 -82.41 -53.77
C ALA A 512 17.53 -83.63 -54.62
N SER A 513 16.68 -84.51 -54.08
CA SER A 513 16.08 -85.65 -54.78
C SER A 513 14.85 -86.16 -54.05
N VAL A 514 13.94 -86.83 -54.76
CA VAL A 514 12.79 -87.54 -54.17
C VAL A 514 12.83 -89.01 -54.59
N ASN A 515 12.67 -89.96 -53.66
CA ASN A 515 12.79 -91.40 -53.95
C ASN A 515 14.08 -91.79 -54.72
N GLY A 516 15.17 -91.05 -54.50
CA GLY A 516 16.43 -91.20 -55.24
C GLY A 516 16.31 -90.89 -56.73
N CYS A 517 15.41 -89.99 -57.10
CA CYS A 517 15.24 -89.40 -58.42
C CYS A 517 15.51 -87.90 -58.36
N ASP A 518 16.26 -87.40 -59.34
CA ASP A 518 16.55 -85.99 -59.57
C ASP A 518 16.01 -85.61 -60.95
N ILE A 519 15.28 -84.49 -61.02
CA ILE A 519 14.66 -84.00 -62.25
C ILE A 519 15.66 -83.77 -63.38
N ASN A 520 16.90 -83.40 -63.04
CA ASN A 520 17.95 -83.09 -64.01
C ASN A 520 18.54 -84.35 -64.66
N THR A 521 18.46 -85.50 -63.97
CA THR A 521 18.98 -86.79 -64.45
C THR A 521 17.89 -87.78 -64.85
N ALA A 522 16.62 -87.44 -64.61
CA ALA A 522 15.47 -88.23 -65.01
C ALA A 522 15.42 -88.41 -66.54
N GLN A 523 14.98 -89.59 -66.98
CA GLN A 523 14.83 -89.85 -68.41
C GLN A 523 13.71 -88.98 -68.99
N ASP A 524 13.97 -88.34 -70.13
CA ASP A 524 13.07 -87.36 -70.73
C ASP A 524 12.07 -88.00 -71.69
N PHE A 525 10.79 -87.95 -71.33
CA PHE A 525 9.63 -88.40 -72.11
C PHE A 525 8.68 -87.25 -72.43
N THR A 526 9.14 -85.99 -72.39
CA THR A 526 8.27 -84.83 -72.69
C THR A 526 7.74 -84.84 -74.13
N ALA A 527 8.39 -85.54 -75.06
CA ALA A 527 8.03 -85.64 -76.47
C ALA A 527 7.43 -87.00 -76.90
N MET A 528 7.23 -87.96 -75.97
CA MET A 528 6.77 -89.31 -76.31
C MET A 528 6.00 -89.97 -75.15
N PRO A 529 5.11 -90.95 -75.40
CA PRO A 529 4.37 -91.61 -74.32
C PRO A 529 5.30 -92.38 -73.37
N LEU A 530 5.09 -92.21 -72.06
CA LEU A 530 5.84 -92.91 -71.03
C LEU A 530 5.14 -94.24 -70.68
N THR A 531 5.86 -95.35 -70.83
CA THR A 531 5.48 -96.65 -70.26
C THR A 531 6.51 -97.08 -69.22
N ILE A 532 6.07 -97.26 -67.98
CA ILE A 532 6.86 -97.79 -66.87
C ILE A 532 6.49 -99.25 -66.68
N THR A 533 7.48 -100.13 -66.61
CA THR A 533 7.26 -101.57 -66.37
C THR A 533 7.86 -102.01 -65.05
N PHE A 534 7.19 -102.92 -64.34
CA PHE A 534 7.74 -103.62 -63.17
C PHE A 534 7.45 -105.12 -63.25
N THR A 535 8.46 -105.91 -63.64
CA THR A 535 8.42 -107.39 -63.61
C THR A 535 9.29 -107.97 -62.49
N SER A 536 10.09 -107.11 -61.85
CA SER A 536 10.96 -107.36 -60.71
C SER A 536 10.61 -106.36 -59.58
N PHE A 537 11.41 -106.33 -58.50
CA PHE A 537 11.28 -105.38 -57.40
C PHE A 537 11.78 -103.95 -57.75
N SER A 538 11.58 -103.48 -58.99
CA SER A 538 12.05 -102.18 -59.48
C SER A 538 11.19 -101.64 -60.62
N TYR A 539 11.05 -100.30 -60.70
CA TYR A 539 10.38 -99.61 -61.80
C TYR A 539 11.36 -99.23 -62.91
N THR A 540 10.99 -99.47 -64.16
CA THR A 540 11.81 -99.13 -65.34
C THR A 540 10.98 -98.32 -66.36
N PRO A 541 11.35 -97.07 -66.67
CA PRO A 541 12.37 -96.27 -65.98
C PRO A 541 11.95 -95.89 -64.56
N LYS A 542 12.93 -95.77 -63.66
CA LYS A 542 12.70 -95.38 -62.26
C LYS A 542 12.30 -93.91 -62.12
N CYS A 543 13.01 -93.06 -62.86
CA CYS A 543 12.89 -91.61 -62.80
C CYS A 543 12.58 -91.11 -64.21
N ALA A 544 11.43 -90.46 -64.38
CA ALA A 544 10.98 -90.00 -65.68
C ALA A 544 10.44 -88.57 -65.62
N LYS A 545 10.67 -87.81 -66.68
CA LYS A 545 10.17 -86.45 -66.86
C LYS A 545 9.17 -86.43 -68.01
N VAL A 546 7.99 -85.86 -67.80
CA VAL A 546 6.90 -85.77 -68.79
C VAL A 546 6.31 -84.37 -68.83
N LYS A 547 5.58 -84.06 -69.90
CA LYS A 547 4.85 -82.79 -70.03
C LYS A 547 3.50 -82.86 -69.31
N VAL A 548 3.00 -81.75 -68.79
CA VAL A 548 1.62 -81.65 -68.30
C VAL A 548 0.62 -82.12 -69.36
N GLY A 549 -0.38 -82.90 -68.94
CA GLY A 549 -1.34 -83.59 -69.79
C GLY A 549 -0.88 -84.97 -70.30
N ALA A 550 0.36 -85.39 -70.05
CA ALA A 550 0.84 -86.71 -70.47
C ALA A 550 0.10 -87.83 -69.74
N VAL A 551 -0.17 -88.92 -70.46
CA VAL A 551 -0.68 -90.17 -69.90
C VAL A 551 0.50 -91.10 -69.64
N VAL A 552 0.76 -91.41 -68.38
CA VAL A 552 1.78 -92.36 -67.94
C VAL A 552 1.14 -93.73 -67.78
N THR A 553 1.60 -94.68 -68.60
CA THR A 553 1.15 -96.07 -68.51
C THR A 553 2.10 -96.85 -67.61
N ILE A 554 1.59 -97.51 -66.57
CA ILE A 554 2.40 -98.38 -65.72
C ILE A 554 1.90 -99.82 -65.87
N ASN A 555 2.81 -100.74 -66.19
CA ASN A 555 2.55 -102.14 -66.50
C ASN A 555 3.24 -103.08 -65.51
N GLY A 556 2.47 -103.97 -64.87
CA GLY A 556 2.95 -104.98 -63.93
C GLY A 556 1.82 -105.49 -63.03
N SER A 557 2.05 -106.58 -62.29
CA SER A 557 1.01 -107.20 -61.44
C SER A 557 0.80 -106.43 -60.13
N TYR A 558 -0.26 -105.64 -60.05
CA TYR A 558 -0.56 -104.82 -58.87
C TYR A 558 -1.02 -105.63 -57.65
N SER A 559 -1.53 -106.85 -57.85
CA SER A 559 -1.95 -107.72 -56.74
C SER A 559 -0.78 -108.12 -55.83
N ASN A 560 0.43 -108.22 -56.39
CA ASN A 560 1.66 -108.53 -55.65
C ASN A 560 2.52 -107.29 -55.38
N HIS A 561 2.35 -106.24 -56.18
CA HIS A 561 3.10 -105.00 -56.10
C HIS A 561 2.16 -103.79 -56.16
N PRO A 562 1.41 -103.50 -55.08
CA PRO A 562 0.51 -102.36 -55.04
C PRO A 562 1.30 -101.05 -55.13
N LEU A 563 0.91 -100.17 -56.06
CA LEU A 563 1.54 -98.87 -56.29
C LEU A 563 0.83 -97.79 -55.48
N GLU A 564 1.61 -97.01 -54.75
CA GLU A 564 1.14 -95.93 -53.86
C GLU A 564 1.90 -94.64 -54.18
N GLY A 565 1.21 -93.50 -54.17
CA GLY A 565 1.86 -92.18 -54.22
C GLY A 565 2.48 -91.83 -52.87
N GLY A 566 3.71 -91.32 -52.88
CA GLY A 566 4.41 -90.93 -51.65
C GLY A 566 5.92 -91.11 -51.72
N ILE A 567 6.58 -90.71 -50.64
CA ILE A 567 8.04 -90.74 -50.50
C ILE A 567 8.49 -91.83 -49.53
N VAL A 568 9.69 -92.35 -49.79
CA VAL A 568 10.43 -93.23 -48.88
C VAL A 568 11.64 -92.45 -48.39
N SER A 569 11.59 -92.00 -47.14
CA SER A 569 12.66 -91.22 -46.51
C SER A 569 12.97 -91.76 -45.12
N GLY A 570 14.24 -91.86 -44.74
CA GLY A 570 14.66 -92.32 -43.41
C GLY A 570 14.20 -93.74 -43.01
N GLY A 571 13.79 -94.57 -43.97
CA GLY A 571 13.21 -95.89 -43.70
C GLY A 571 11.72 -95.90 -43.37
N MET A 572 11.03 -94.76 -43.52
CA MET A 572 9.58 -94.61 -43.35
C MET A 572 8.89 -94.41 -44.70
N LEU A 573 7.61 -94.78 -44.77
CA LEU A 573 6.75 -94.63 -45.94
C LEU A 573 5.75 -93.51 -45.65
N ASP A 574 5.94 -92.36 -46.30
CA ASP A 574 5.06 -91.21 -46.17
C ASP A 574 4.17 -91.13 -47.40
N GLN A 575 2.89 -91.41 -47.20
CA GLN A 575 1.88 -91.39 -48.26
C GLN A 575 1.60 -89.96 -48.72
N ALA A 576 1.54 -89.75 -50.04
CA ALA A 576 1.11 -88.48 -50.58
C ALA A 576 -0.37 -88.22 -50.23
N SER A 577 -0.66 -87.01 -49.74
CA SER A 577 -2.03 -86.61 -49.38
C SER A 577 -2.95 -86.43 -50.61
N SER A 578 -2.38 -86.23 -51.78
CA SER A 578 -3.08 -86.06 -53.05
C SER A 578 -2.16 -86.38 -54.24
N GLY A 579 -2.73 -86.49 -55.44
CA GLY A 579 -1.97 -86.65 -56.68
C GLY A 579 -2.44 -87.81 -57.56
N PRO A 580 -1.75 -88.05 -58.69
CA PRO A 580 -2.18 -89.00 -59.70
C PRO A 580 -2.10 -90.47 -59.23
N PHE A 581 -1.26 -90.79 -58.25
CA PHE A 581 -1.04 -92.14 -57.75
C PHE A 581 -1.85 -92.47 -56.49
N ILE A 582 -2.80 -91.60 -56.13
CA ILE A 582 -3.73 -91.79 -55.02
C ILE A 582 -5.14 -91.98 -55.61
N PRO A 583 -5.93 -92.99 -55.18
CA PRO A 583 -5.61 -94.00 -54.15
C PRO A 583 -4.71 -95.12 -54.67
N VAL A 584 -4.24 -95.98 -53.75
CA VAL A 584 -3.45 -97.19 -54.03
C VAL A 584 -3.99 -97.98 -55.23
N THR A 585 -3.10 -98.38 -56.13
CA THR A 585 -3.43 -99.29 -57.23
C THR A 585 -2.96 -100.70 -56.87
N ASN A 586 -3.90 -101.58 -56.49
CA ASN A 586 -3.62 -102.94 -55.99
C ASN A 586 -4.29 -104.07 -56.79
N THR A 587 -4.88 -103.77 -57.96
CA THR A 587 -5.48 -104.78 -58.86
C THR A 587 -5.18 -104.49 -60.32
N GLY A 588 -5.17 -105.54 -61.15
CA GLY A 588 -4.92 -105.44 -62.59
C GLY A 588 -3.45 -105.58 -62.97
N THR A 589 -3.16 -105.42 -64.27
CA THR A 589 -1.81 -105.55 -64.84
C THR A 589 -1.31 -104.30 -65.57
N THR A 590 -2.20 -103.32 -65.79
CA THR A 590 -1.92 -102.07 -66.51
C THR A 590 -2.80 -100.96 -65.94
N LYS A 591 -2.21 -99.80 -65.66
CA LYS A 591 -2.93 -98.60 -65.23
C LYS A 591 -2.38 -97.36 -65.95
N ASN A 592 -3.30 -96.51 -66.42
CA ASN A 592 -2.98 -95.22 -67.04
C ASN A 592 -3.25 -94.09 -66.04
N PHE A 593 -2.28 -93.19 -65.88
CA PHE A 593 -2.35 -92.03 -65.00
C PHE A 593 -2.21 -90.75 -65.83
N THR A 594 -3.18 -89.85 -65.72
CA THR A 594 -3.13 -88.56 -66.43
C THR A 594 -2.46 -87.51 -65.55
N MET A 595 -1.33 -86.98 -66.01
CA MET A 595 -0.53 -86.00 -65.27
C MET A 595 -1.09 -84.58 -65.48
N SER A 596 -2.08 -84.20 -64.68
CA SER A 596 -2.92 -83.01 -64.94
C SER A 596 -2.32 -81.69 -64.42
N SER A 597 -1.32 -81.74 -63.55
CA SER A 597 -0.65 -80.57 -62.99
C SER A 597 0.87 -80.76 -63.04
N THR A 598 1.59 -79.64 -63.18
CA THR A 598 3.04 -79.61 -63.01
C THR A 598 3.40 -79.93 -61.56
N GLY A 599 4.51 -80.61 -61.34
CA GLY A 599 4.95 -80.98 -60.01
C GLY A 599 5.78 -82.24 -59.98
N THR A 600 6.13 -82.65 -58.77
CA THR A 600 6.94 -83.83 -58.49
C THR A 600 6.07 -84.89 -57.84
N PHE A 601 5.90 -86.03 -58.51
CA PHE A 601 5.01 -87.11 -58.07
C PHE A 601 5.82 -88.38 -57.74
N PRO A 602 6.30 -88.53 -56.50
CA PRO A 602 6.98 -89.73 -56.05
C PRO A 602 5.96 -90.87 -55.82
N TYR A 603 6.39 -92.10 -56.07
CA TYR A 603 5.59 -93.30 -55.85
C TYR A 603 6.46 -94.49 -55.42
N TYR A 604 5.87 -95.45 -54.74
CA TYR A 604 6.54 -96.66 -54.29
C TYR A 604 5.62 -97.89 -54.36
N CYS A 605 6.21 -99.08 -54.24
CA CYS A 605 5.47 -100.32 -54.05
C CYS A 605 5.37 -100.63 -52.55
N VAL A 606 4.16 -100.72 -51.99
CA VAL A 606 3.95 -100.79 -50.51
C VAL A 606 4.82 -101.85 -49.82
N PRO A 607 4.84 -103.14 -50.23
CA PRO A 607 5.67 -104.15 -49.58
C PRO A 607 7.16 -104.10 -49.92
N HIS A 608 7.58 -103.40 -50.99
CA HIS A 608 8.95 -103.43 -51.51
C HIS A 608 9.64 -102.05 -51.52
N ALA A 609 9.00 -101.05 -50.93
CA ALA A 609 9.47 -99.67 -50.89
C ALA A 609 10.85 -99.55 -50.22
N LEU A 610 11.04 -100.19 -49.05
CA LEU A 610 12.32 -100.23 -48.34
C LEU A 610 13.38 -101.08 -49.06
N GLY A 611 12.95 -101.97 -49.97
CA GLY A 611 13.82 -102.71 -50.87
C GLY A 611 14.24 -101.93 -52.11
N GLY A 612 13.82 -100.66 -52.25
CA GLY A 612 14.20 -99.78 -53.36
C GLY A 612 13.23 -99.80 -54.54
N MET A 613 12.05 -100.43 -54.42
CA MET A 613 10.99 -100.36 -55.43
C MET A 613 10.22 -99.03 -55.33
N ILE A 614 10.92 -97.96 -55.69
CA ILE A 614 10.51 -96.56 -55.59
C ILE A 614 10.79 -95.85 -56.92
N GLY A 615 10.04 -94.80 -57.22
CA GLY A 615 10.25 -93.99 -58.42
C GLY A 615 9.65 -92.60 -58.26
N ALA A 616 9.85 -91.76 -59.28
CA ALA A 616 9.23 -90.45 -59.37
C ALA A 616 8.93 -90.08 -60.82
N VAL A 617 7.80 -89.42 -61.03
CA VAL A 617 7.47 -88.74 -62.28
C VAL A 617 7.52 -87.23 -62.05
N PHE A 618 8.34 -86.54 -62.81
CA PHE A 618 8.43 -85.08 -62.84
C PHE A 618 7.58 -84.54 -63.98
N VAL A 619 6.59 -83.72 -63.67
CA VAL A 619 5.68 -83.13 -64.66
C VAL A 619 6.06 -81.66 -64.85
N VAL A 620 6.56 -81.34 -66.03
CA VAL A 620 7.00 -79.99 -66.43
C VAL A 620 5.98 -79.32 -67.37
N PRO A 621 5.98 -77.98 -67.48
CA PRO A 621 5.06 -77.23 -68.33
C PRO A 621 5.05 -77.64 -69.82
#